data_AF-W7Q5P8-F1
#
_entry.id   AF-W7Q5P8-F1
#
_cell.length_a   1.000
_cell.length_b   1.000
_cell.length_c   1.000
_cell.angle_alpha   90.00
_cell.angle_beta   90.00
_cell.angle_gamma   90.00
#
_symmetry.space_group_name_H-M   'P 1'
#
loop_
_entity.id
_entity.type
_entity.pdbx_description
1 polymer ?
#
loop_
_entity_poly.entity_id
_entity_poly.type
_entity_poly.pdbx_seq_one_letter_code
_entity_poly.pdbx_strand_id
1 'polypeptide(L)'
;MAKESQTPLDDELARREEEAEPQQQPVEGELEDAAIESADEAEALVEPAEVGDNPEAEMLAAQVEELEQSLAEAKDQVLRTAAEAQNVRRRAEQEAEKARKFALEKFVKELLPVVDSLEKALEAMGEEASEAHREGVAMTLKMQHDVLGKFGVESVDPQGEPFDPQYHEAMAMVPNPSSSPTA
;
A
#
# COMPACT_ATOMS: atom_id res chain seq x y z
N MET A 1 -28.67 6.27 37.58
CA MET A 1 -29.73 7.01 36.86
C MET A 1 -29.33 8.47 36.78
N ALA A 2 -28.72 8.89 35.68
CA ALA A 2 -28.64 10.29 35.29
C ALA A 2 -28.80 10.27 33.77
N LYS A 3 -29.93 10.80 33.29
CA LYS A 3 -30.25 10.88 31.86
C LYS A 3 -29.44 12.04 31.28
N GLU A 4 -28.64 11.73 30.28
CA GLU A 4 -27.90 12.69 29.47
C GLU A 4 -28.88 13.61 28.76
N SER A 5 -28.66 14.93 28.87
CA SER A 5 -29.41 15.96 28.15
C SER A 5 -28.82 16.08 26.74
N GLN A 6 -29.40 15.36 25.79
CA GLN A 6 -29.09 15.52 24.37
C GLN A 6 -29.54 16.90 23.89
N THR A 7 -28.67 17.57 23.14
CA THR A 7 -28.97 18.87 22.54
C THR A 7 -29.70 18.68 21.21
N PRO A 8 -30.52 19.65 20.74
CA PRO A 8 -31.27 19.52 19.49
C PRO A 8 -30.41 19.33 18.23
N LEU A 9 -29.09 19.56 18.33
CA LEU A 9 -28.14 19.41 17.23
C LEU A 9 -27.70 17.95 17.01
N ASP A 10 -27.77 17.12 18.06
CA ASP A 10 -27.33 15.72 18.02
C ASP A 10 -28.36 14.82 17.28
N ASP A 11 -29.65 15.16 17.38
CA ASP A 11 -30.75 14.46 16.67
C ASP A 11 -30.73 14.71 15.15
N GLU A 12 -30.14 15.83 14.71
CA GLU A 12 -30.06 16.18 13.29
C GLU A 12 -28.85 15.53 12.59
N LEU A 13 -27.78 15.25 13.35
CA LEU A 13 -26.61 14.49 12.88
C LEU A 13 -26.92 12.99 12.76
N ALA A 14 -27.68 12.43 13.72
CA ALA A 14 -28.11 11.03 13.66
C ALA A 14 -29.02 10.73 12.44
N ARG A 15 -29.87 11.68 12.04
CA ARG A 15 -30.71 11.55 10.83
C ARG A 15 -29.92 11.64 9.52
N ARG A 16 -28.79 12.35 9.51
CA ARG A 16 -27.91 12.44 8.34
C ARG A 16 -27.01 11.22 8.16
N GLU A 17 -26.73 10.49 9.24
CA GLU A 17 -25.97 9.23 9.19
C GLU A 17 -26.84 8.05 8.73
N GLU A 18 -28.16 8.08 8.97
CA GLU A 18 -29.09 7.03 8.54
C GLU A 18 -29.44 7.09 7.03
N GLU A 19 -29.25 8.22 6.35
CA GLU A 19 -29.44 8.37 4.89
C GLU A 19 -28.19 8.01 4.05
N ALA A 20 -27.09 7.61 4.68
CA ALA A 20 -25.79 7.38 4.02
C ALA A 20 -25.33 5.91 3.98
N GLU A 21 -26.24 4.94 3.97
CA GLU A 21 -25.88 3.55 3.64
C GLU A 21 -25.94 3.30 2.12
N PRO A 22 -24.83 2.91 1.47
CA PRO A 22 -24.87 2.50 0.07
C PRO A 22 -25.48 1.10 -0.01
N GLN A 23 -26.72 1.02 -0.49
CA GLN A 23 -27.34 -0.27 -0.85
C GLN A 23 -26.56 -0.90 -2.01
N GLN A 24 -25.69 -1.84 -1.69
CA GLN A 24 -25.07 -2.74 -2.67
C GLN A 24 -26.06 -3.86 -2.98
N GLN A 25 -26.70 -3.80 -4.15
CA GLN A 25 -27.36 -4.96 -4.76
C GLN A 25 -26.35 -5.69 -5.66
N PRO A 26 -26.23 -7.03 -5.56
CA PRO A 26 -25.44 -7.80 -6.50
C PRO A 26 -26.26 -8.00 -7.78
N VAL A 27 -25.82 -7.39 -8.88
CA VAL A 27 -26.31 -7.71 -10.24
C VAL A 27 -25.35 -8.70 -10.88
N GLU A 28 -25.60 -9.99 -10.62
CA GLU A 28 -25.14 -11.09 -11.47
C GLU A 28 -26.39 -11.85 -11.95
N GLY A 29 -26.53 -11.99 -13.28
CA GLY A 29 -27.62 -12.72 -13.90
C GLY A 29 -27.73 -12.44 -15.40
N GLU A 30 -27.01 -13.24 -16.18
CA GLU A 30 -27.27 -13.63 -17.58
C GLU A 30 -27.80 -12.57 -18.58
N LEU A 31 -26.89 -12.07 -19.42
CA LEU A 31 -27.25 -11.63 -20.77
C LEU A 31 -27.12 -12.82 -21.72
N GLU A 32 -28.13 -13.70 -21.71
CA GLU A 32 -28.34 -14.69 -22.78
C GLU A 32 -29.07 -14.03 -23.96
N ASP A 33 -28.29 -13.73 -25.00
CA ASP A 33 -28.49 -14.17 -26.38
C ASP A 33 -29.94 -14.56 -26.79
N ALA A 34 -30.81 -13.56 -27.04
CA ALA A 34 -32.07 -13.77 -27.76
C ALA A 34 -32.69 -12.44 -28.25
N ALA A 35 -32.13 -11.84 -29.31
CA ALA A 35 -32.87 -10.94 -30.21
C ALA A 35 -32.04 -10.58 -31.47
N ILE A 36 -31.68 -11.57 -32.28
CA ILE A 36 -31.31 -11.35 -33.68
C ILE A 36 -32.24 -12.21 -34.54
N GLU A 37 -33.51 -11.82 -34.64
CA GLU A 37 -34.40 -12.31 -35.69
C GLU A 37 -35.69 -11.48 -35.73
N SER A 38 -35.64 -10.30 -36.38
CA SER A 38 -36.78 -9.68 -37.08
C SER A 38 -36.49 -8.21 -37.43
N ALA A 39 -35.55 -7.96 -38.34
CA ALA A 39 -35.39 -6.63 -38.95
C ALA A 39 -35.03 -6.71 -40.44
N ASP A 40 -35.48 -7.77 -41.12
CA ASP A 40 -35.22 -8.01 -42.54
C ASP A 40 -36.51 -7.87 -43.37
N GLU A 41 -37.27 -6.78 -43.16
CA GLU A 41 -38.45 -6.49 -44.00
C GLU A 41 -38.84 -5.00 -44.04
N ALA A 42 -37.84 -4.12 -44.11
CA ALA A 42 -38.07 -2.71 -44.43
C ALA A 42 -37.15 -2.21 -45.57
N GLU A 43 -36.91 -3.05 -46.58
CA GLU A 43 -36.41 -2.61 -47.90
C GLU A 43 -37.57 -2.51 -48.89
N ALA A 44 -38.41 -1.48 -48.77
CA ALA A 44 -39.20 -0.98 -49.89
C ALA A 44 -39.68 0.45 -49.62
N LEU A 45 -39.27 1.37 -50.52
CA LEU A 45 -39.72 2.77 -50.67
C LEU A 45 -38.86 3.87 -50.02
N VAL A 46 -37.54 3.83 -50.21
CA VAL A 46 -36.76 5.07 -50.22
C VAL A 46 -36.78 5.61 -51.66
N GLU A 47 -37.72 6.50 -51.95
CA GLU A 47 -37.58 7.40 -53.10
C GLU A 47 -36.28 8.20 -52.93
N PRO A 48 -35.49 8.44 -53.99
CA PRO A 48 -34.31 9.27 -53.89
C PRO A 48 -34.79 10.69 -53.65
N ALA A 49 -34.79 11.12 -52.38
CA ALA A 49 -34.81 12.53 -52.07
C ALA A 49 -33.55 13.10 -52.70
N GLU A 50 -33.73 13.93 -53.73
CA GLU A 50 -32.67 14.71 -54.34
C GLU A 50 -31.81 15.32 -53.22
N VAL A 51 -30.55 14.91 -53.14
CA VAL A 51 -29.52 15.58 -52.35
C VAL A 51 -29.30 16.92 -53.04
N GLY A 52 -30.20 17.86 -52.75
CA GLY A 52 -29.97 19.26 -52.99
C GLY A 52 -28.76 19.64 -52.17
N ASP A 53 -27.72 20.11 -52.86
CA ASP A 53 -26.55 20.81 -52.36
C ASP A 53 -27.00 21.89 -51.36
N ASN A 54 -27.17 21.49 -50.09
CA ASN A 54 -27.55 22.37 -49.00
C ASN A 54 -26.29 22.64 -48.18
N PRO A 55 -25.53 23.69 -48.51
CA PRO A 55 -24.25 23.98 -47.87
C PRO A 55 -24.38 24.17 -46.35
N GLU A 56 -25.57 24.54 -45.86
CA GLU A 56 -25.84 24.69 -44.43
C GLU A 56 -25.88 23.34 -43.70
N ALA A 57 -26.38 22.28 -44.34
CA ALA A 57 -26.41 20.94 -43.79
C ALA A 57 -25.00 20.31 -43.75
N GLU A 58 -24.18 20.54 -44.77
CA GLU A 58 -22.78 20.10 -44.80
C GLU A 58 -21.92 20.81 -43.73
N MET A 59 -22.11 22.12 -43.54
CA MET A 59 -21.42 22.86 -42.47
C MET A 59 -21.82 22.35 -41.07
N LEU A 60 -23.10 22.06 -40.84
CA LEU A 60 -23.56 21.51 -39.57
C LEU A 60 -23.00 20.10 -39.32
N ALA A 61 -22.94 19.25 -40.36
CA ALA A 61 -22.36 17.92 -40.25
C ALA A 61 -20.86 17.98 -39.91
N ALA A 62 -20.09 18.86 -40.57
CA ALA A 62 -18.68 19.08 -40.27
C ALA A 62 -18.46 19.58 -38.83
N GLN A 63 -19.34 20.45 -38.34
CA GLN A 63 -19.27 20.99 -36.98
C GLN A 63 -19.61 19.93 -35.92
N VAL A 64 -20.55 19.03 -36.21
CA VAL A 64 -20.84 17.86 -35.35
C VAL A 64 -19.65 16.92 -35.30
N GLU A 65 -19.02 16.63 -36.44
CA GLU A 65 -17.83 15.76 -36.49
C GLU A 65 -16.65 16.35 -35.70
N GLU A 66 -16.40 17.66 -35.82
CA GLU A 66 -15.38 18.36 -35.02
C GLU A 66 -15.68 18.28 -33.51
N LEU A 67 -16.94 18.48 -33.13
CA LEU A 67 -17.36 18.35 -31.73
C LEU A 67 -17.21 16.90 -31.21
N GLU A 68 -17.55 15.90 -32.02
CA GLU A 68 -17.38 14.49 -31.67
C GLU A 68 -15.91 14.11 -31.51
N GLN A 69 -15.04 14.59 -32.40
CA GLN A 69 -13.59 14.40 -32.31
C GLN A 69 -13.02 15.07 -31.05
N SER A 70 -13.36 16.34 -30.78
CA SER A 70 -12.90 17.05 -29.58
C SER A 70 -13.38 16.38 -28.29
N LEU A 71 -14.60 15.83 -28.30
CA LEU A 71 -15.17 15.09 -27.19
C LEU A 71 -14.45 13.76 -26.98
N ALA A 72 -14.10 13.05 -28.05
CA ALA A 72 -13.31 11.83 -27.99
C ALA A 72 -11.90 12.09 -27.43
N GLU A 73 -11.22 13.14 -27.89
CA GLU A 73 -9.92 13.58 -27.37
C GLU A 73 -9.98 13.95 -25.88
N ALA A 74 -11.01 14.72 -25.48
CA ALA A 74 -11.21 15.08 -24.09
C ALA A 74 -11.47 13.85 -23.20
N LYS A 75 -12.23 12.86 -23.68
CA LYS A 75 -12.46 11.60 -22.97
C LYS A 75 -11.16 10.80 -22.80
N ASP A 76 -10.34 10.69 -23.85
CA ASP A 76 -9.04 10.01 -23.75
C ASP A 76 -8.13 10.71 -22.72
N GLN A 77 -8.10 12.04 -22.76
CA GLN A 77 -7.31 12.83 -21.82
C GLN A 77 -7.79 12.64 -20.37
N VAL A 78 -9.11 12.61 -20.13
CA VAL A 78 -9.67 12.35 -18.80
C VAL A 78 -9.32 10.93 -18.33
N LEU A 79 -9.44 9.92 -19.18
CA LEU A 79 -9.10 8.54 -18.82
C LEU A 79 -7.62 8.39 -18.50
N ARG A 80 -6.75 9.01 -19.30
CA ARG A 80 -5.30 9.00 -19.09
C ARG A 80 -4.91 9.68 -17.79
N THR A 81 -5.43 10.88 -17.55
CA THR A 81 -5.16 11.63 -16.30
C THR A 81 -5.70 10.89 -15.07
N ALA A 82 -6.85 10.23 -15.17
CA ALA A 82 -7.37 9.38 -14.10
C ALA A 82 -6.44 8.19 -13.81
N ALA A 83 -5.92 7.53 -14.85
CA ALA A 83 -4.97 6.43 -14.70
C ALA A 83 -3.63 6.90 -14.10
N GLU A 84 -3.12 8.05 -14.52
CA GLU A 84 -1.93 8.68 -13.94
C GLU A 84 -2.12 9.00 -12.45
N ALA A 85 -3.27 9.58 -12.09
CA ALA A 85 -3.62 9.88 -10.70
C ALA A 85 -3.68 8.60 -9.84
N GLN A 86 -4.29 7.52 -10.36
CA GLN A 86 -4.33 6.23 -9.67
C GLN A 86 -2.93 5.64 -9.48
N ASN A 87 -2.06 5.73 -10.49
CA ASN A 87 -0.67 5.27 -10.39
C ASN A 87 0.13 6.07 -9.35
N VAL A 88 -0.01 7.40 -9.32
CA VAL A 88 0.62 8.26 -8.32
C VAL A 88 0.13 7.92 -6.92
N ARG A 89 -1.19 7.73 -6.75
CA ARG A 89 -1.77 7.34 -5.46
C ARG A 89 -1.20 6.01 -4.97
N ARG A 90 -1.22 4.97 -5.80
CA ARG A 90 -0.65 3.65 -5.45
C ARG A 90 0.82 3.75 -5.07
N ARG A 91 1.59 4.57 -5.80
CA ARG A 91 3.01 4.81 -5.49
C ARG A 91 3.18 5.52 -4.14
N ALA A 92 2.40 6.56 -3.89
CA ALA A 92 2.45 7.32 -2.64
C ALA A 92 2.09 6.44 -1.44
N GLU A 93 1.10 5.55 -1.56
CA GLU A 93 0.74 4.57 -0.53
C GLU A 93 1.94 3.64 -0.22
N GLN A 94 2.58 3.09 -1.25
CA GLN A 94 3.77 2.25 -1.07
C GLN A 94 4.96 2.99 -0.44
N GLU A 95 5.20 4.25 -0.83
CA GLU A 95 6.25 5.08 -0.25
C GLU A 95 5.96 5.43 1.21
N ALA A 96 4.70 5.72 1.55
CA ALA A 96 4.27 5.97 2.93
C ALA A 96 4.41 4.72 3.82
N GLU A 97 4.07 3.54 3.32
CA GLU A 97 4.28 2.27 4.04
C GLU A 97 5.77 1.99 4.28
N LYS A 98 6.61 2.18 3.27
CA LYS A 98 8.07 2.05 3.42
C LYS A 98 8.62 3.04 4.43
N ALA A 99 8.22 4.30 4.33
CA ALA A 99 8.62 5.34 5.27
C ALA A 99 8.21 4.96 6.70
N ARG A 100 7.00 4.43 6.91
CA ARG A 100 6.56 3.96 8.23
C ARG A 100 7.39 2.78 8.73
N LYS A 101 7.65 1.78 7.88
CA LYS A 101 8.42 0.59 8.23
C LYS A 101 9.86 0.92 8.63
N PHE A 102 10.49 1.86 7.92
CA PHE A 102 11.90 2.20 8.12
C PHE A 102 12.13 3.55 8.82
N ALA A 103 11.08 4.18 9.37
CA ALA A 103 11.16 5.50 10.02
C ALA A 103 12.21 5.54 11.15
N LEU A 104 12.33 4.44 11.90
CA LEU A 104 13.21 4.32 13.06
C LEU A 104 14.53 3.64 12.74
N GLU A 105 14.78 3.22 11.49
CA GLU A 105 15.96 2.44 11.11
C GLU A 105 17.26 3.16 11.51
N LYS A 106 17.38 4.44 11.14
CA LYS A 106 18.56 5.25 11.48
C LYS A 106 18.73 5.41 12.99
N PHE A 107 17.64 5.63 13.70
CA PHE A 107 17.69 5.81 15.15
C PHE A 107 18.12 4.51 15.86
N VAL A 108 17.58 3.37 15.45
CA VAL A 108 17.97 2.06 15.97
C VAL A 108 19.44 1.76 15.67
N LYS A 109 19.92 2.05 14.46
CA LYS A 109 21.33 1.86 14.09
C LYS A 109 22.28 2.60 15.03
N GLU A 110 21.94 3.83 15.42
CA GLU A 110 22.73 4.62 16.37
C GLU A 110 22.63 4.12 17.83
N LEU A 111 21.63 3.28 18.14
CA LEU A 111 21.50 2.63 19.45
C LEU A 111 22.30 1.33 19.57
N LEU A 112 22.69 0.68 18.47
CA LEU A 112 23.47 -0.56 18.50
C LEU A 112 24.77 -0.44 19.31
N PRO A 113 25.58 0.64 19.19
CA PRO A 113 26.78 0.80 20.01
C PRO A 113 26.52 0.82 21.52
N VAL A 114 25.30 1.18 21.96
CA VAL A 114 24.91 1.14 23.37
C VAL A 114 24.71 -0.31 23.82
N VAL A 115 24.07 -1.14 22.99
CA VAL A 115 23.94 -2.58 23.22
C VAL A 115 25.34 -3.21 23.31
N ASP A 116 26.19 -2.95 22.31
CA ASP A 116 27.57 -3.46 22.28
C ASP A 116 28.37 -3.05 23.53
N SER A 117 28.16 -1.82 24.01
CA SER A 117 28.83 -1.31 25.21
C SER A 117 28.35 -2.00 26.48
N LEU A 118 27.06 -2.32 26.58
CA LEU A 118 26.48 -3.08 27.70
C LEU A 118 26.98 -4.53 27.70
N GLU A 119 27.05 -5.17 26.54
CA GLU A 119 27.62 -6.50 26.36
C GLU A 119 29.09 -6.53 26.77
N LYS A 120 29.91 -5.61 26.23
CA LYS A 120 31.32 -5.45 26.62
C LYS A 120 31.50 -5.17 28.10
N ALA A 121 30.60 -4.41 28.72
CA ALA A 121 30.65 -4.15 30.16
C ALA A 121 30.44 -5.45 30.96
N LEU A 122 29.49 -6.31 30.56
CA LEU A 122 29.28 -7.61 31.20
C LEU A 122 30.46 -8.57 31.02
N GLU A 123 31.08 -8.57 29.85
CA GLU A 123 32.30 -9.35 29.55
C GLU A 123 33.51 -8.87 30.36
N ALA A 124 33.67 -7.54 30.51
CA ALA A 124 34.79 -6.94 31.23
C ALA A 124 34.66 -7.01 32.76
N MET A 125 33.45 -7.28 33.29
CA MET A 125 33.27 -7.52 34.72
C MET A 125 33.99 -8.80 35.14
N GLY A 126 35.05 -8.65 35.94
CA GLY A 126 35.73 -9.77 36.60
C GLY A 126 34.94 -10.34 37.79
N GLU A 127 35.51 -11.35 38.45
CA GLU A 127 34.89 -12.01 39.62
C GLU A 127 34.76 -11.08 40.84
N GLU A 128 35.50 -9.96 40.89
CA GLU A 128 35.41 -8.97 41.98
C GLU A 128 34.25 -7.98 41.82
N ALA A 129 33.55 -7.99 40.68
CA ALA A 129 32.38 -7.15 40.48
C ALA A 129 31.22 -7.62 41.38
N SER A 130 30.51 -6.68 42.02
CA SER A 130 29.32 -7.01 42.80
C SER A 130 28.27 -7.71 41.93
N GLU A 131 27.77 -8.85 42.39
CA GLU A 131 26.68 -9.60 41.72
C GLU A 131 25.47 -8.72 41.41
N ALA A 132 25.12 -7.80 42.31
CA ALA A 132 24.01 -6.86 42.09
C ALA A 132 24.27 -5.92 40.90
N HIS A 133 25.52 -5.52 40.64
CA HIS A 133 25.85 -4.72 39.46
C HIS A 133 25.80 -5.55 38.19
N ARG A 134 26.31 -6.78 38.20
CA ARG A 134 26.26 -7.70 37.06
C ARG A 134 24.81 -7.99 36.67
N GLU A 135 23.96 -8.31 37.64
CA GLU A 135 22.54 -8.55 37.43
C GLU A 135 21.82 -7.31 36.89
N GLY A 136 22.09 -6.13 37.45
CA GLY A 136 21.48 -4.88 37.00
C GLY A 136 21.81 -4.54 35.54
N VAL A 137 23.07 -4.72 35.12
CA VAL A 137 23.48 -4.50 33.73
C VAL A 137 22.85 -5.56 32.81
N ALA A 138 22.84 -6.84 33.21
CA ALA A 138 22.23 -7.91 32.43
C ALA A 138 20.71 -7.70 32.22
N MET A 139 20.01 -7.27 33.27
CA MET A 139 18.58 -6.94 33.18
C MET A 139 18.33 -5.76 32.24
N THR A 140 19.18 -4.73 32.28
CA THR A 140 19.09 -3.57 31.38
C THR A 140 19.33 -3.97 29.93
N LEU A 141 20.35 -4.79 29.66
CA LEU A 141 20.61 -5.33 28.32
C LEU A 141 19.41 -6.13 27.80
N LYS A 142 18.83 -7.01 28.63
CA LYS A 142 17.62 -7.75 28.27
C LYS A 142 16.45 -6.82 27.94
N MET A 143 16.18 -5.82 28.78
CA MET A 143 15.13 -4.83 28.52
C MET A 143 15.37 -4.09 27.20
N GLN A 144 16.63 -3.77 26.88
CA GLN A 144 16.98 -3.12 25.63
C GLN A 144 16.68 -4.02 24.42
N HIS A 145 17.05 -5.31 24.47
CA HIS A 145 16.67 -6.27 23.42
C HIS A 145 15.15 -6.44 23.30
N ASP A 146 14.43 -6.53 24.42
CA ASP A 146 12.96 -6.63 24.41
C ASP A 146 12.31 -5.41 23.75
N VAL A 147 12.88 -4.21 23.95
CA VAL A 147 12.42 -2.99 23.28
C VAL A 147 12.72 -3.05 21.78
N LEU A 148 13.94 -3.44 21.38
CA LEU A 148 14.30 -3.59 19.97
C LEU A 148 13.40 -4.60 19.25
N GLY A 149 13.10 -5.74 19.89
CA GLY A 149 12.19 -6.76 19.36
C GLY A 149 10.78 -6.23 19.11
N LYS A 150 10.25 -5.35 19.97
CA LYS A 150 8.93 -4.69 19.74
C LYS A 150 8.90 -3.82 18.49
N PHE A 151 10.05 -3.31 18.05
CA PHE A 151 10.18 -2.53 16.82
C PHE A 151 10.64 -3.40 15.63
N GLY A 152 10.59 -4.74 15.75
CA GLY A 152 10.91 -5.68 14.68
C GLY A 152 12.40 -5.85 14.41
N VAL A 153 13.24 -5.58 15.42
CA VAL A 153 14.70 -5.72 15.35
C VAL A 153 15.10 -6.93 16.18
N GLU A 154 15.64 -7.95 15.52
CA GLU A 154 16.07 -9.20 16.15
C GLU A 154 17.59 -9.34 16.05
N SER A 155 18.20 -9.91 17.09
CA SER A 155 19.63 -10.22 17.07
C SER A 155 19.86 -11.52 16.28
N VAL A 156 20.90 -11.55 15.46
CA VAL A 156 21.32 -12.73 14.70
C VAL A 156 22.56 -13.30 15.38
N ASP A 157 22.48 -14.54 15.87
CA ASP A 157 23.60 -15.26 16.48
C ASP A 157 23.95 -16.51 15.64
N PRO A 158 24.91 -16.39 14.70
CA PRO A 158 25.18 -17.44 13.72
C PRO A 158 26.08 -18.57 14.24
N GLN A 159 26.31 -18.67 15.55
CA GLN A 159 27.20 -19.68 16.12
C GLN A 159 26.72 -21.09 15.79
N GLY A 160 27.45 -21.76 14.88
CA GLY A 160 27.15 -23.11 14.42
C GLY A 160 26.24 -23.20 13.19
N GLU A 161 25.75 -22.07 12.66
CA GLU A 161 24.97 -22.02 11.42
C GLU A 161 25.87 -21.90 10.18
N PRO A 162 25.40 -22.35 8.99
CA PRO A 162 26.09 -22.06 7.73
C PRO A 162 26.23 -20.55 7.51
N PHE A 163 27.35 -20.13 6.91
CA PHE A 163 27.57 -18.73 6.57
C PHE A 163 26.58 -18.26 5.50
N ASP A 164 25.76 -17.24 5.81
CA ASP A 164 24.86 -16.56 4.87
C ASP A 164 25.34 -15.11 4.62
N PRO A 165 25.78 -14.75 3.40
CA PRO A 165 26.19 -13.38 3.06
C PRO A 165 25.11 -12.30 3.24
N GLN A 166 23.83 -12.67 3.31
CA GLN A 166 22.74 -11.72 3.52
C GLN A 166 22.65 -11.23 4.97
N TYR A 167 23.11 -12.04 5.92
CA TYR A 167 23.01 -11.78 7.36
C TYR A 167 24.38 -11.65 8.03
N HIS A 168 25.45 -12.23 7.47
CA HIS A 168 26.76 -12.34 8.10
C HIS A 168 27.84 -11.59 7.32
N GLU A 169 28.72 -10.90 8.04
CA GLU A 169 29.93 -10.28 7.50
C GLU A 169 31.17 -11.11 7.88
N ALA A 170 31.88 -11.65 6.88
CA ALA A 170 33.06 -12.48 7.11
C ALA A 170 34.29 -11.61 7.44
N MET A 171 34.68 -11.57 8.72
CA MET A 171 35.84 -10.80 9.18
C MET A 171 37.16 -11.59 9.15
N ALA A 172 37.14 -12.88 9.49
CA ALA A 172 38.32 -13.74 9.55
C ALA A 172 37.97 -15.22 9.39
N MET A 173 38.94 -16.00 8.90
CA MET A 173 38.84 -17.46 8.82
C MET A 173 39.52 -18.09 10.02
N VAL A 174 38.76 -18.83 10.83
CA VAL A 174 39.27 -19.59 11.98
C VAL A 174 39.13 -21.09 11.68
N PRO A 175 40.19 -21.89 11.86
CA PRO A 175 40.08 -23.34 11.71
C PRO A 175 39.08 -23.91 12.72
N ASN A 176 37.95 -24.41 12.24
CA ASN A 176 36.95 -25.09 13.07
C ASN A 176 36.85 -26.57 12.67
N PRO A 177 37.30 -27.51 13.53
CA PRO A 177 37.25 -28.94 13.22
C PRO A 177 35.82 -29.53 13.29
N SER A 178 34.82 -28.78 13.74
CA SER A 178 33.44 -29.27 13.94
C SER A 178 32.39 -28.71 12.97
N SER A 179 32.75 -27.81 12.05
CA SER A 179 31.81 -27.25 11.06
C SER A 179 31.97 -27.91 9.69
N SER A 180 30.87 -28.24 9.00
CA SER A 180 30.96 -28.74 7.62
C SER A 180 31.56 -27.65 6.70
N PRO A 181 32.49 -27.99 5.79
CA PRO A 181 33.02 -27.02 4.85
C PRO A 181 31.88 -26.50 3.96
N THR A 182 31.68 -25.18 3.97
CA THR A 182 30.74 -24.48 3.09
C THR A 182 31.11 -24.77 1.63
N ALA A 183 30.12 -25.16 0.81
CA ALA A 183 30.28 -25.48 -0.61
C ALA A 183 30.43 -24.22 -1.47
#